data_AF-A8IE59-F1
#
_entry.id   AF-A8IE59-F1
#
_cell.length_a   1.000
_cell.length_b   1.000
_cell.length_c   1.000
_cell.angle_alpha   90.00
_cell.angle_beta   90.00
_cell.angle_gamma   90.00
#
_symmetry.space_group_name_H-M   'P 1'
#
loop_
_entity.id
_entity.type
_entity.pdbx_description
1 polymer ?
#
loop_
_entity_poly.entity_id
_entity_poly.type
_entity_poly.pdbx_seq_one_letter_code
_entity_poly.pdbx_strand_id
1 'polypeptide(L)'
;RCCQQSLHSVIERQALHLRKVLMGYQGSPVDLSEDFTVAASNVITTLAFGKEYDKSSSELQQLHSCLNEIVSLWGSSWISALDSFPLLRKLPNPVFARLLKEVARRDEIIKQHLDNFKLQGHQSEDSITGSLLQALDKHQNTKEGQLLTDVHVHMATVDLLIGGTETTAAWLNWTVAFLLHRPEIQDKVYEELCTVPEGRYPKYSDRQRLPVLCALVNEVLRLRPVAPLAVPHRAIRNSSIAGFFIPKNSVIIPNLFGAHHDPAVWSEPYSFKPERFLEGGGGSTRALVPFGGGARLCLGESVP
;
A
#
# COMPACT_ATOMS: atom_id res chain seq x y z
N ARG A 1 -1.37 -8.75 20.49
CA ARG A 1 -0.41 -8.45 19.40
C ARG A 1 -0.48 -9.65 18.46
N CYS A 2 -0.78 -9.44 17.17
CA CYS A 2 -1.11 -10.53 16.24
C CYS A 2 0.12 -11.18 15.56
N CYS A 3 1.34 -10.70 15.82
CA CYS A 3 2.59 -11.26 15.29
C CYS A 3 3.67 -11.22 16.38
N GLN A 4 4.44 -12.31 16.59
CA GLN A 4 5.65 -12.31 17.43
C GLN A 4 6.86 -11.67 16.72
N GLN A 5 6.98 -11.79 15.40
CA GLN A 5 8.01 -11.07 14.65
C GLN A 5 7.68 -9.58 14.60
N SER A 6 8.66 -8.74 14.94
CA SER A 6 8.47 -7.29 14.78
C SER A 6 8.40 -6.97 13.30
N LEU A 7 7.43 -6.14 12.91
CA LEU A 7 7.29 -5.61 11.55
C LEU A 7 8.64 -5.10 11.02
N HIS A 8 9.39 -4.38 11.85
CA HIS A 8 10.70 -3.86 11.50
C HIS A 8 11.69 -4.97 11.13
N SER A 9 11.69 -6.11 11.82
CA SER A 9 12.58 -7.23 11.50
C SER A 9 12.28 -7.87 10.15
N VAL A 10 11.00 -7.91 9.74
CA VAL A 10 10.60 -8.40 8.42
C VAL A 10 11.06 -7.42 7.35
N ILE A 11 10.83 -6.12 7.55
CA ILE A 11 11.25 -5.07 6.62
C ILE A 11 12.78 -5.05 6.47
N GLU A 12 13.53 -5.11 7.57
CA GLU A 12 15.00 -5.13 7.55
C GLU A 12 15.53 -6.35 6.76
N ARG A 13 14.93 -7.52 6.96
CA ARG A 13 15.28 -8.74 6.23
C ARG A 13 15.01 -8.62 4.73
N GLN A 14 13.84 -8.12 4.35
CA GLN A 14 13.47 -7.93 2.95
C GLN A 14 14.31 -6.84 2.28
N ALA A 15 14.66 -5.77 2.99
CA ALA A 15 15.58 -4.74 2.49
C ALA A 15 16.99 -5.30 2.23
N LEU A 16 17.52 -6.14 3.13
CA LEU A 16 18.81 -6.82 2.93
C LEU A 16 18.76 -7.82 1.76
N HIS A 17 17.63 -8.51 1.57
CA HIS A 17 17.43 -9.39 0.43
C HIS A 17 17.40 -8.59 -0.88
N LEU A 18 16.59 -7.52 -0.95
CA LEU A 18 16.52 -6.63 -2.11
C LEU A 18 17.90 -6.06 -2.45
N ARG A 19 18.68 -5.63 -1.46
CA ARG A 19 20.07 -5.20 -1.67
C ARG A 19 20.91 -6.26 -2.38
N LYS A 20 20.81 -7.54 -1.98
CA LYS A 20 21.56 -8.63 -2.63
C LYS A 20 21.15 -8.79 -4.09
N VAL A 21 19.85 -8.70 -4.38
CA VAL A 21 19.32 -8.71 -5.76
C VAL A 21 19.92 -7.55 -6.56
N LEU A 22 19.86 -6.33 -6.02
CA LEU A 22 20.40 -5.13 -6.68
C LEU A 22 21.91 -5.25 -6.96
N MET A 23 22.69 -5.75 -6.01
CA MET A 23 24.13 -5.98 -6.19
C MET A 23 24.41 -7.05 -7.26
N GLY A 24 23.50 -8.01 -7.45
CA GLY A 24 23.60 -9.07 -8.45
C GLY A 24 23.55 -8.56 -9.90
N TYR A 25 22.98 -7.37 -10.15
CA TYR A 25 22.94 -6.78 -11.49
C TYR A 25 24.27 -6.18 -11.96
N GLN A 26 25.25 -6.04 -11.06
CA GLN A 26 26.63 -5.64 -11.38
C GLN A 26 26.73 -4.35 -12.22
N GLY A 27 25.85 -3.37 -11.97
CA GLY A 27 25.83 -2.09 -12.67
C GLY A 27 25.16 -2.10 -14.05
N SER A 28 24.55 -3.22 -14.46
CA SER A 28 23.77 -3.28 -15.69
C SER A 28 22.49 -2.44 -15.59
N PRO A 29 22.05 -1.77 -16.67
CA PRO A 29 20.76 -1.09 -16.70
C PRO A 29 19.62 -2.11 -16.55
N VAL A 30 18.72 -1.88 -15.59
CA VAL A 30 17.62 -2.78 -15.24
C VAL A 30 16.37 -2.02 -14.84
N ASP A 31 15.21 -2.64 -15.04
CA ASP A 31 13.94 -2.20 -14.48
C ASP A 31 13.73 -2.86 -13.11
N LEU A 32 13.63 -2.03 -12.06
CA LEU A 32 13.47 -2.47 -10.68
C LEU A 32 12.00 -2.64 -10.25
N SER A 33 11.05 -2.38 -11.15
CA SER A 33 9.62 -2.40 -10.83
C SER A 33 9.20 -3.74 -10.23
N GLU A 34 9.58 -4.84 -10.86
CA GLU A 34 9.27 -6.20 -10.37
C GLU A 34 9.99 -6.49 -9.04
N ASP A 35 11.23 -6.04 -8.87
CA ASP A 35 11.99 -6.27 -7.63
C ASP A 35 11.35 -5.55 -6.43
N PHE A 36 10.87 -4.32 -6.62
CA PHE A 36 10.15 -3.59 -5.59
C PHE A 36 8.79 -4.21 -5.27
N THR A 37 8.07 -4.67 -6.29
CA THR A 37 6.82 -5.41 -6.12
C THR A 37 7.02 -6.69 -5.31
N VAL A 38 8.04 -7.50 -5.63
CA VAL A 38 8.38 -8.71 -4.88
C VAL A 38 8.75 -8.38 -3.44
N ALA A 39 9.61 -7.38 -3.22
CA ALA A 39 10.03 -6.99 -1.87
C ALA A 39 8.85 -6.48 -1.02
N ALA A 40 8.01 -5.61 -1.57
CA ALA A 40 6.83 -5.10 -0.90
C ALA A 40 5.82 -6.22 -0.60
N SER A 41 5.60 -7.11 -1.57
CA SER A 41 4.72 -8.26 -1.39
C SER A 41 5.21 -9.18 -0.29
N ASN A 42 6.51 -9.50 -0.26
CA ASN A 42 7.09 -10.36 0.75
C ASN A 42 6.96 -9.81 2.17
N VAL A 43 6.99 -8.49 2.37
CA VAL A 43 6.66 -7.89 3.67
C VAL A 43 5.23 -8.24 4.05
N ILE A 44 4.26 -8.02 3.15
CA ILE A 44 2.84 -8.27 3.44
C ILE A 44 2.52 -9.75 3.58
N THR A 45 3.03 -10.61 2.71
CA THR A 45 2.77 -12.05 2.75
C THR A 45 3.42 -12.71 3.97
N THR A 46 4.55 -12.18 4.45
CA THR A 46 5.14 -12.60 5.73
C THR A 46 4.24 -12.21 6.90
N LEU A 47 3.68 -10.99 6.90
CA LEU A 47 2.78 -10.55 7.97
C LEU A 47 1.41 -11.25 7.91
N ALA A 48 0.86 -11.45 6.72
CA ALA A 48 -0.45 -12.03 6.49
C ALA A 48 -0.41 -13.55 6.69
N PHE A 49 0.60 -14.23 6.16
CA PHE A 49 0.65 -15.69 6.07
C PHE A 49 1.87 -16.33 6.74
N GLY A 50 2.89 -15.56 7.10
CA GLY A 50 4.18 -16.11 7.52
C GLY A 50 4.98 -16.75 6.37
N LYS A 51 4.68 -16.39 5.11
CA LYS A 51 5.33 -16.97 3.92
C LYS A 51 6.00 -15.90 3.08
N GLU A 52 7.25 -16.17 2.70
CA GLU A 52 8.01 -15.39 1.73
C GLU A 52 8.03 -16.12 0.38
N TYR A 53 8.12 -15.36 -0.71
CA TYR A 53 8.17 -15.87 -2.07
C TYR A 53 9.46 -15.46 -2.76
N ASP A 54 10.03 -16.36 -3.54
CA ASP A 54 11.07 -16.02 -4.49
C ASP A 54 10.46 -15.27 -5.69
N LYS A 55 11.25 -14.42 -6.35
CA LYS A 55 10.85 -13.72 -7.58
C LYS A 55 10.39 -14.70 -8.68
N SER A 56 11.01 -15.88 -8.73
CA SER A 56 10.66 -16.97 -9.66
C SER A 56 9.39 -17.73 -9.28
N SER A 57 8.75 -17.40 -8.15
CA SER A 57 7.54 -18.07 -7.70
C SER A 57 6.37 -17.83 -8.66
N SER A 58 5.91 -18.89 -9.32
CA SER A 58 4.73 -18.85 -10.17
C SER A 58 3.47 -18.42 -9.41
N GLU A 59 3.38 -18.79 -8.12
CA GLU A 59 2.27 -18.45 -7.22
C GLU A 59 2.20 -16.93 -6.98
N LEU A 60 3.35 -16.32 -6.66
CA LEU A 60 3.47 -14.88 -6.48
C LEU A 60 3.14 -14.14 -7.79
N GLN A 61 3.74 -14.56 -8.90
CA GLN A 61 3.52 -13.94 -10.22
C GLN A 61 2.05 -14.03 -10.65
N GLN A 62 1.40 -15.19 -10.43
CA GLN A 62 -0.01 -15.36 -10.75
C GLN A 62 -0.92 -14.47 -9.91
N LEU A 63 -0.64 -14.34 -8.61
CA LEU A 63 -1.37 -13.45 -7.72
C LEU A 63 -1.21 -11.99 -8.14
N HIS A 64 0.02 -11.54 -8.38
CA HIS A 64 0.32 -10.16 -8.80
C HIS A 64 -0.30 -9.80 -10.13
N SER A 65 -0.13 -10.68 -11.13
CA SER A 65 -0.74 -10.50 -12.45
C SER A 65 -2.27 -10.34 -12.34
N CYS A 66 -2.90 -11.13 -11.47
CA CYS A 66 -4.33 -11.07 -11.25
C CYS A 66 -4.76 -9.77 -10.55
N LEU A 67 -4.07 -9.39 -9.48
CA LEU A 67 -4.37 -8.16 -8.72
C LEU A 67 -4.15 -6.90 -9.57
N ASN A 68 -3.06 -6.83 -10.33
CA ASN A 68 -2.78 -5.70 -11.21
C ASN A 68 -3.81 -5.54 -12.31
N GLU A 69 -4.25 -6.65 -12.90
CA GLU A 69 -5.32 -6.62 -13.89
C GLU A 69 -6.65 -6.14 -13.27
N ILE A 70 -7.00 -6.59 -12.05
CA ILE A 70 -8.19 -6.11 -11.33
C ILE A 70 -8.12 -4.59 -11.08
N VAL A 71 -7.00 -4.08 -10.57
CA VAL A 71 -6.81 -2.65 -10.29
C VAL A 71 -6.88 -1.82 -11.58
N SER A 72 -6.23 -2.27 -12.65
CA SER A 72 -6.28 -1.63 -13.96
C SER A 72 -7.71 -1.57 -14.52
N LEU A 73 -8.45 -2.67 -14.43
CA LEU A 73 -9.84 -2.74 -14.90
C LEU A 73 -10.77 -1.86 -14.05
N TRP A 74 -10.59 -1.82 -12.72
CA TRP A 74 -11.33 -0.92 -11.83
C TRP A 74 -11.13 0.56 -12.16
N GLY A 75 -9.89 0.94 -12.51
CA GLY A 75 -9.56 2.29 -12.96
C GLY A 75 -10.07 2.64 -14.36
N SER A 76 -10.60 1.68 -15.12
CA SER A 76 -11.05 1.92 -16.49
C SER A 76 -12.32 2.79 -16.54
N SER A 77 -12.37 3.71 -17.51
CA SER A 77 -13.51 4.59 -17.75
C SER A 77 -14.82 3.83 -17.94
N TRP A 78 -14.74 2.60 -18.45
CA TRP A 78 -15.89 1.76 -18.71
C TRP A 78 -16.48 1.17 -17.42
N ILE A 79 -15.65 0.68 -16.49
CA ILE A 79 -16.13 0.24 -15.17
C ILE A 79 -16.70 1.42 -14.38
N SER A 80 -16.07 2.60 -14.46
CA SER A 80 -16.60 3.83 -13.85
C SER A 80 -17.99 4.21 -14.40
N ALA A 81 -18.23 3.99 -15.70
CA ALA A 81 -19.53 4.19 -16.31
C ALA A 81 -20.57 3.16 -15.82
N LEU A 82 -20.19 1.91 -15.60
CA LEU A 82 -21.08 0.89 -15.03
C LEU A 82 -21.48 1.19 -13.58
N ASP A 83 -20.57 1.78 -12.81
CA ASP A 83 -20.86 2.21 -11.44
C ASP A 83 -21.81 3.41 -11.40
N SER A 84 -21.65 4.32 -12.37
CA SER A 84 -22.52 5.49 -12.54
C SER A 84 -23.91 5.12 -13.09
N PHE A 85 -23.98 4.10 -13.95
CA PHE A 85 -25.19 3.64 -14.61
C PHE A 85 -25.38 2.11 -14.43
N PRO A 86 -25.87 1.66 -13.25
CA PRO A 86 -25.96 0.23 -12.93
C PRO A 86 -26.76 -0.61 -13.90
N LEU A 87 -27.70 0.00 -14.64
CA LEU A 87 -28.49 -0.66 -15.68
C LEU A 87 -27.62 -1.21 -16.83
N LEU A 88 -26.48 -0.58 -17.13
CA LEU A 88 -25.54 -1.03 -18.16
C LEU A 88 -24.89 -2.37 -17.81
N ARG A 89 -24.89 -2.78 -16.53
CA ARG A 89 -24.38 -4.10 -16.12
C ARG A 89 -25.21 -5.27 -16.65
N LYS A 90 -26.45 -5.02 -17.11
CA LYS A 90 -27.30 -6.04 -17.74
C LYS A 90 -26.92 -6.33 -19.20
N LEU A 91 -26.15 -5.45 -19.84
CA LEU A 91 -25.71 -5.63 -21.21
C LEU A 91 -24.42 -6.45 -21.27
N PRO A 92 -24.20 -7.25 -22.33
CA PRO A 92 -22.95 -7.95 -22.54
C PRO A 92 -21.78 -6.97 -22.53
N ASN A 93 -20.83 -7.20 -21.64
CA ASN A 93 -19.74 -6.28 -21.39
C ASN A 93 -18.42 -7.05 -21.24
N PRO A 94 -17.55 -7.04 -22.25
CA PRO A 94 -16.33 -7.85 -22.24
C PRO A 94 -15.35 -7.42 -21.14
N VAL A 95 -15.29 -6.12 -20.83
CA VAL A 95 -14.42 -5.58 -19.76
C VAL A 95 -14.93 -6.03 -18.39
N PHE A 96 -16.25 -5.95 -18.15
CA PHE A 96 -16.84 -6.43 -16.91
C PHE A 96 -16.73 -7.96 -16.75
N ALA A 97 -16.91 -8.71 -17.84
CA ALA A 97 -16.73 -10.17 -17.83
C ALA A 97 -15.26 -10.55 -17.53
N ARG A 98 -14.29 -9.82 -18.11
CA ARG A 98 -12.86 -9.99 -17.81
C ARG A 98 -12.57 -9.69 -16.34
N LEU A 99 -13.14 -8.60 -15.80
CA LEU A 99 -12.99 -8.27 -14.38
C LEU A 99 -13.53 -9.38 -13.48
N LEU A 100 -14.74 -9.89 -13.74
CA LEU A 100 -15.32 -10.99 -12.96
C LEU A 100 -14.46 -12.27 -13.05
N LYS A 101 -13.86 -12.55 -14.20
CA LYS A 101 -12.95 -13.68 -14.39
C LYS A 101 -11.70 -13.55 -13.53
N GLU A 102 -11.08 -12.37 -13.50
CA GLU A 102 -9.90 -12.16 -12.65
C GLU A 102 -10.27 -12.15 -11.16
N VAL A 103 -11.42 -11.59 -10.77
CA VAL A 103 -11.92 -11.68 -9.39
C VAL A 103 -12.09 -13.15 -8.97
N ALA A 104 -12.70 -13.99 -9.81
CA ALA A 104 -12.85 -15.41 -9.52
C ALA A 104 -11.49 -16.13 -9.42
N ARG A 105 -10.53 -15.81 -10.30
CA ARG A 105 -9.17 -16.36 -10.25
C ARG A 105 -8.45 -15.96 -8.96
N ARG A 106 -8.52 -14.68 -8.55
CA ARG A 106 -7.99 -14.20 -7.26
C ARG A 106 -8.62 -14.96 -6.11
N ASP A 107 -9.94 -15.10 -6.12
CA ASP A 107 -10.67 -15.72 -5.01
C ASP A 107 -10.28 -17.19 -4.84
N GLU A 108 -10.07 -17.91 -5.93
CA GLU A 108 -9.57 -19.28 -5.92
C GLU A 108 -8.14 -19.38 -5.36
N ILE A 109 -7.22 -18.52 -5.79
CA ILE A 109 -5.84 -18.49 -5.26
C ILE A 109 -5.84 -18.26 -3.75
N ILE A 110 -6.55 -17.22 -3.28
CA ILE A 110 -6.61 -16.90 -1.86
C ILE A 110 -7.30 -18.00 -1.06
N LYS A 111 -8.35 -18.63 -1.61
CA LYS A 111 -9.00 -19.76 -0.96
C LYS A 111 -8.05 -20.93 -0.78
N GLN A 112 -7.29 -21.30 -1.81
CA GLN A 112 -6.29 -22.37 -1.72
C GLN A 112 -5.24 -22.06 -0.64
N HIS A 113 -4.79 -20.81 -0.53
CA HIS A 113 -3.93 -20.38 0.58
C HIS A 113 -4.55 -20.59 1.95
N LEU A 114 -5.77 -20.12 2.13
CA LEU A 114 -6.47 -20.21 3.41
C LEU A 114 -6.72 -21.67 3.80
N ASP A 115 -7.10 -22.52 2.85
CA ASP A 115 -7.33 -23.94 3.09
C ASP A 115 -6.02 -24.66 3.46
N ASN A 116 -4.93 -24.39 2.75
CA ASN A 116 -3.60 -24.90 3.11
C ASN A 116 -3.16 -24.44 4.50
N PHE A 117 -3.42 -23.18 4.84
CA PHE A 117 -3.10 -22.62 6.16
C PHE A 117 -3.91 -23.29 7.29
N LYS A 118 -5.20 -23.57 7.06
CA LYS A 118 -6.05 -24.31 8.00
C LYS A 118 -5.56 -25.75 8.20
N LEU A 119 -5.17 -26.43 7.12
CA LEU A 119 -4.65 -27.81 7.18
C LEU A 119 -3.35 -27.94 7.97
N GLN A 120 -2.53 -26.89 8.00
CA GLN A 120 -1.30 -26.83 8.81
C GLN A 120 -1.58 -26.55 10.32
N GLY A 121 -2.84 -26.56 10.75
CA GLY A 121 -3.22 -26.55 12.16
C GLY A 121 -3.02 -25.21 12.86
N HIS A 122 -3.19 -24.08 12.15
CA HIS A 122 -2.97 -22.73 12.68
C HIS A 122 -1.60 -22.51 13.32
N GLN A 123 -0.58 -23.31 12.97
CA GLN A 123 0.75 -23.26 13.60
C GLN A 123 1.49 -21.93 13.37
N SER A 124 0.94 -21.03 12.54
CA SER A 124 1.36 -19.64 12.44
C SER A 124 0.38 -18.75 13.22
N GLU A 125 0.41 -18.85 14.56
CA GLU A 125 -0.24 -17.86 15.45
C GLU A 125 0.33 -16.44 15.26
N ASP A 126 1.46 -16.35 14.54
CA ASP A 126 2.23 -15.15 14.30
C ASP A 126 1.83 -14.36 13.05
N SER A 127 0.75 -14.73 12.37
CA SER A 127 0.26 -14.02 11.19
C SER A 127 -1.12 -13.37 11.41
N ILE A 128 -1.40 -12.32 10.64
CA ILE A 128 -2.69 -11.62 10.67
C ILE A 128 -3.82 -12.58 10.29
N THR A 129 -3.62 -13.39 9.24
CA THR A 129 -4.64 -14.34 8.78
C THR A 129 -4.83 -15.47 9.81
N GLY A 130 -3.77 -15.94 10.47
CA GLY A 130 -3.87 -16.90 11.57
C GLY A 130 -4.69 -16.36 12.73
N SER A 131 -4.42 -15.11 13.14
CA SER A 131 -5.20 -14.42 14.18
C SER A 131 -6.68 -14.25 13.80
N LEU A 132 -6.98 -13.92 12.54
CA LEU A 132 -8.36 -13.79 12.05
C LEU A 132 -9.08 -15.15 12.03
N LEU A 133 -8.41 -16.22 11.62
CA LEU A 133 -8.98 -17.57 11.64
C LEU A 133 -9.25 -18.05 13.08
N GLN A 134 -8.34 -17.81 14.02
CA GLN A 134 -8.60 -18.13 15.42
C GLN A 134 -9.79 -17.35 16.01
N ALA A 135 -9.92 -16.07 15.64
CA ALA A 135 -11.09 -15.29 16.05
C ALA A 135 -12.38 -15.89 15.47
N LEU A 136 -12.35 -16.33 14.21
CA LEU A 136 -13.47 -17.00 13.55
C LEU A 136 -13.89 -18.26 14.32
N ASP A 137 -12.94 -19.12 14.67
CA ASP A 137 -13.21 -20.37 15.41
C ASP A 137 -13.74 -20.11 16.82
N LYS A 138 -13.19 -19.13 17.54
CA LYS A 138 -13.67 -18.74 18.87
C LYS A 138 -15.10 -18.21 18.82
N HIS A 139 -15.45 -17.44 17.79
CA HIS A 139 -16.77 -16.86 17.64
C HIS A 139 -17.84 -17.86 17.21
N GLN A 140 -17.50 -18.86 16.39
CA GLN A 140 -18.44 -19.96 16.06
C GLN A 140 -18.92 -20.71 17.33
N ASN A 141 -18.14 -20.66 18.41
CA ASN A 141 -18.46 -21.26 19.69
C ASN A 141 -19.29 -20.36 20.64
N THR A 142 -19.63 -19.12 20.26
CA THR A 142 -20.40 -18.16 21.07
C THR A 142 -21.64 -17.65 20.33
N LYS A 143 -22.82 -17.74 20.96
CA LYS A 143 -24.15 -17.52 20.33
C LYS A 143 -24.60 -16.05 20.14
N GLU A 144 -23.75 -15.04 20.35
CA GLU A 144 -24.18 -13.64 20.28
C GLU A 144 -23.32 -12.77 19.34
N GLY A 145 -23.97 -12.11 18.36
CA GLY A 145 -23.57 -10.82 17.78
C GLY A 145 -22.55 -10.83 16.62
N GLN A 146 -23.01 -10.43 15.43
CA GLN A 146 -22.31 -10.19 14.15
C GLN A 146 -20.95 -10.90 13.92
N LEU A 147 -21.06 -11.93 13.09
CA LEU A 147 -20.07 -12.95 12.79
C LEU A 147 -18.93 -12.45 11.89
N LEU A 148 -17.69 -12.58 12.37
CA LEU A 148 -16.58 -12.84 11.47
C LEU A 148 -16.93 -14.11 10.67
N THR A 149 -16.73 -14.11 9.36
CA THR A 149 -17.04 -15.24 8.47
C THR A 149 -15.81 -15.55 7.63
N ASP A 150 -15.75 -16.72 7.00
CA ASP A 150 -14.70 -17.03 6.03
C ASP A 150 -14.59 -15.98 4.93
N VAL A 151 -15.72 -15.40 4.48
CA VAL A 151 -15.74 -14.31 3.49
C VAL A 151 -15.03 -13.07 4.03
N HIS A 152 -15.22 -12.72 5.31
CA HIS A 152 -14.53 -11.59 5.93
C HIS A 152 -13.02 -11.82 6.03
N VAL A 153 -12.58 -13.03 6.42
CA VAL A 153 -11.15 -13.37 6.49
C VAL A 153 -10.50 -13.35 5.10
N HIS A 154 -11.19 -13.89 4.11
CA HIS A 154 -10.77 -13.88 2.71
C HIS A 154 -10.60 -12.45 2.18
N MET A 155 -11.63 -11.62 2.31
CA MET A 155 -11.58 -10.24 1.80
C MET A 155 -10.55 -9.38 2.53
N ALA A 156 -10.41 -9.54 3.86
CA ALA A 156 -9.36 -8.86 4.61
C ALA A 156 -7.94 -9.24 4.11
N THR A 157 -7.75 -10.50 3.75
CA THR A 157 -6.49 -11.00 3.19
C THR A 157 -6.22 -10.36 1.81
N VAL A 158 -7.23 -10.29 0.95
CA VAL A 158 -7.14 -9.61 -0.34
C VAL A 158 -6.78 -8.13 -0.17
N ASP A 159 -7.46 -7.43 0.74
CA ASP A 159 -7.26 -5.99 0.99
C ASP A 159 -5.84 -5.69 1.47
N LEU A 160 -5.27 -6.54 2.34
CA LEU A 160 -3.89 -6.41 2.79
C LEU A 160 -2.89 -6.55 1.63
N LEU A 161 -3.08 -7.57 0.78
CA LEU A 161 -2.19 -7.85 -0.35
C LEU A 161 -2.20 -6.73 -1.39
N ILE A 162 -3.39 -6.29 -1.81
CA ILE A 162 -3.53 -5.19 -2.78
C ILE A 162 -3.00 -3.90 -2.16
N GLY A 163 -3.45 -3.59 -0.94
CA GLY A 163 -3.17 -2.31 -0.30
C GLY A 163 -1.70 -2.10 0.02
N GLY A 164 -0.96 -3.13 0.45
CA GLY A 164 0.43 -2.99 0.87
C GLY A 164 1.47 -3.22 -0.22
N THR A 165 1.15 -3.99 -1.27
CA THR A 165 2.10 -4.35 -2.32
C THR A 165 2.27 -3.22 -3.34
N GLU A 166 1.20 -2.90 -4.06
CA GLU A 166 1.27 -2.01 -5.23
C GLU A 166 1.58 -0.56 -4.82
N THR A 167 1.03 -0.11 -3.68
CA THR A 167 1.27 1.25 -3.17
C THR A 167 2.74 1.46 -2.81
N THR A 168 3.33 0.53 -2.06
CA THR A 168 4.73 0.61 -1.62
C THR A 168 5.68 0.49 -2.82
N ALA A 169 5.42 -0.44 -3.75
CA ALA A 169 6.22 -0.62 -4.94
C ALA A 169 6.19 0.62 -5.86
N ALA A 170 5.01 1.21 -6.07
CA ALA A 170 4.86 2.46 -6.84
C ALA A 170 5.63 3.61 -6.19
N TRP A 171 5.58 3.72 -4.86
CA TRP A 171 6.33 4.74 -4.12
C TRP A 171 7.86 4.54 -4.23
N LEU A 172 8.35 3.31 -4.14
CA LEU A 172 9.77 2.98 -4.34
C LEU A 172 10.24 3.34 -5.76
N ASN A 173 9.43 3.02 -6.78
CA ASN A 173 9.70 3.39 -8.17
C ASN A 173 9.83 4.90 -8.34
N TRP A 174 8.89 5.69 -7.79
CA TRP A 174 8.99 7.16 -7.83
C TRP A 174 10.20 7.68 -7.06
N THR A 175 10.54 7.07 -5.92
CA THR A 175 11.72 7.45 -5.14
C THR A 175 12.99 7.30 -5.97
N VAL A 176 13.20 6.14 -6.61
CA VAL A 176 14.36 5.94 -7.50
C VAL A 176 14.31 6.89 -8.69
N ALA A 177 13.16 7.08 -9.33
CA ALA A 177 13.01 8.01 -10.44
C ALA A 177 13.43 9.43 -10.05
N PHE A 178 13.02 9.91 -8.87
CA PHE A 178 13.42 11.24 -8.40
C PHE A 178 14.90 11.34 -8.08
N LEU A 179 15.48 10.35 -7.41
CA LEU A 179 16.91 10.34 -7.07
C LEU A 179 17.79 10.32 -8.33
N LEU A 180 17.40 9.55 -9.36
CA LEU A 180 18.11 9.53 -10.65
C LEU A 180 18.14 10.91 -11.34
N HIS A 181 17.11 11.74 -11.15
CA HIS A 181 17.03 13.09 -11.72
C HIS A 181 17.58 14.18 -10.79
N ARG A 182 17.96 13.81 -9.56
CA ARG A 182 18.42 14.71 -8.48
C ARG A 182 19.57 14.09 -7.70
N PRO A 183 20.72 13.85 -8.35
CA PRO A 183 21.88 13.23 -7.71
C PRO A 183 22.35 14.01 -6.47
N GLU A 184 22.20 15.33 -6.45
CA GLU A 184 22.53 16.17 -5.29
C GLU A 184 21.70 15.86 -4.04
N ILE A 185 20.48 15.36 -4.21
CA ILE A 185 19.63 14.90 -3.10
C ILE A 185 20.05 13.49 -2.68
N GLN A 186 20.37 12.63 -3.64
CA GLN A 186 20.88 11.29 -3.38
C GLN A 186 22.16 11.34 -2.54
N ASP A 187 23.09 12.24 -2.86
CA ASP A 187 24.36 12.40 -2.15
C ASP A 187 24.14 12.84 -0.69
N LYS A 188 23.25 13.81 -0.45
CA LYS A 188 22.90 14.26 0.91
C LYS A 188 22.29 13.13 1.75
N VAL A 189 21.39 12.36 1.16
CA VAL A 189 20.76 11.20 1.85
C VAL A 189 21.82 10.14 2.14
N TYR A 190 22.72 9.87 1.20
CA TYR A 190 23.82 8.93 1.39
C TYR A 190 24.78 9.37 2.49
N GLU A 191 25.14 10.65 2.56
CA GLU A 191 25.98 11.22 3.62
C GLU A 191 25.33 11.07 5.00
N GLU A 192 24.03 11.38 5.12
CA GLU A 192 23.27 11.19 6.35
C GLU A 192 23.26 9.70 6.78
N LEU A 193 23.06 8.79 5.83
CA LEU A 193 23.05 7.34 6.07
C LEU A 193 24.43 6.74 6.36
N CYS A 194 25.51 7.40 5.99
CA CYS A 194 26.88 6.98 6.33
C CYS A 194 27.31 7.48 7.72
N THR A 195 26.79 8.63 8.15
CA THR A 195 27.20 9.31 9.38
C THR A 195 26.37 8.89 10.59
N VAL A 196 25.04 8.95 10.49
CA VAL A 196 24.13 8.76 11.64
C VAL A 196 24.09 7.31 12.16
N PRO A 197 24.10 6.28 11.30
CA PRO A 197 24.12 4.90 11.75
C PRO A 197 25.50 4.41 12.21
N GLU A 198 26.57 5.22 12.14
CA GLU A 198 27.93 4.84 12.62
C GLU A 198 28.43 3.50 12.03
N GLY A 199 28.24 3.30 10.72
CA GLY A 199 28.76 2.13 9.99
C GLY A 199 27.89 0.86 10.02
N ARG A 200 26.74 0.85 10.71
CA ARG A 200 25.70 -0.19 10.57
C ARG A 200 24.61 0.22 9.58
N TYR A 201 23.74 -0.71 9.20
CA TYR A 201 22.52 -0.37 8.46
C TYR A 201 21.54 0.45 9.34
N PRO A 202 20.76 1.36 8.73
CA PRO A 202 19.76 2.15 9.43
C PRO A 202 18.67 1.22 9.98
N LYS A 203 18.20 1.54 11.18
CA LYS A 203 17.05 0.90 11.83
C LYS A 203 15.93 1.91 11.97
N TYR A 204 14.69 1.43 12.16
CA TYR A 204 13.56 2.34 12.37
C TYR A 204 13.75 3.30 13.58
N SER A 205 14.46 2.85 14.62
CA SER A 205 14.81 3.69 15.78
C SER A 205 15.68 4.91 15.43
N ASP A 206 16.35 4.89 14.28
CA ASP A 206 17.17 6.02 13.80
C ASP A 206 16.35 7.12 13.14
N ARG A 207 15.08 6.88 12.82
CA ARG A 207 14.23 7.78 12.02
C ARG A 207 14.27 9.24 12.49
N GLN A 208 14.24 9.49 13.81
CA GLN A 208 14.27 10.85 14.37
C GLN A 208 15.61 11.58 14.13
N ARG A 209 16.69 10.83 13.88
CA ARG A 209 18.03 11.33 13.58
C ARG A 209 18.33 11.38 12.08
N LEU A 210 17.34 11.06 11.24
CA LEU A 210 17.47 11.04 9.77
C LEU A 210 16.52 12.07 9.10
N PRO A 211 16.65 13.38 9.41
CA PRO A 211 15.77 14.41 8.87
C PRO A 211 15.81 14.53 7.34
N VAL A 212 16.96 14.33 6.69
CA VAL A 212 17.10 14.42 5.22
C VAL A 212 16.37 13.26 4.55
N LEU A 213 16.53 12.04 5.04
CA LEU A 213 15.75 10.89 4.57
C LEU A 213 14.25 11.09 4.80
N CYS A 214 13.85 11.57 5.98
CA CYS A 214 12.44 11.84 6.27
C CYS A 214 11.86 12.90 5.33
N ALA A 215 12.64 13.93 5.00
CA ALA A 215 12.27 14.97 4.07
C ALA A 215 12.11 14.43 2.63
N LEU A 216 13.01 13.55 2.20
CA LEU A 216 12.88 12.81 0.94
C LEU A 216 11.56 12.03 0.90
N VAL A 217 11.30 11.21 1.92
CA VAL A 217 10.11 10.35 1.99
C VAL A 217 8.83 11.17 1.88
N ASN A 218 8.74 12.25 2.67
CA ASN A 218 7.59 13.14 2.68
C ASN A 218 7.39 13.85 1.33
N GLU A 219 8.47 14.27 0.66
CA GLU A 219 8.36 14.94 -0.63
C GLU A 219 7.95 14.00 -1.77
N VAL A 220 8.42 12.75 -1.77
CA VAL A 220 7.94 11.75 -2.74
C VAL A 220 6.45 11.49 -2.53
N LEU A 221 6.02 11.29 -1.28
CA LEU A 221 4.60 11.07 -0.93
C LEU A 221 3.71 12.26 -1.33
N ARG A 222 4.20 13.49 -1.16
CA ARG A 222 3.50 14.72 -1.54
C ARG A 222 3.39 14.87 -3.05
N LEU A 223 4.52 14.76 -3.76
CA LEU A 223 4.58 15.08 -5.18
C LEU A 223 3.94 13.98 -6.03
N ARG A 224 4.00 12.72 -5.58
CA ARG A 224 3.44 11.55 -6.25
C ARG A 224 2.64 10.70 -5.26
N PRO A 225 1.46 11.16 -4.83
CA PRO A 225 0.58 10.34 -4.01
C PRO A 225 0.13 9.12 -4.82
N VAL A 226 0.31 7.93 -4.26
CA VAL A 226 -0.03 6.65 -4.91
C VAL A 226 -1.53 6.48 -5.16
N ALA A 227 -2.36 7.21 -4.42
CA ALA A 227 -3.81 7.28 -4.59
C ALA A 227 -4.28 8.74 -4.73
N PRO A 228 -4.10 9.39 -5.90
CA PRO A 228 -4.30 10.83 -6.07
C PRO A 228 -5.74 11.29 -5.77
N LEU A 229 -6.74 10.43 -5.97
CA LEU A 229 -8.16 10.69 -5.70
C LEU A 229 -8.69 9.94 -4.47
N ALA A 230 -7.79 9.38 -3.65
CA ALA A 230 -8.11 8.50 -2.52
C ALA A 230 -9.12 7.39 -2.91
N VAL A 231 -9.76 6.78 -1.90
CA VAL A 231 -10.90 5.88 -2.10
C VAL A 231 -12.19 6.69 -1.94
N PRO A 232 -13.17 6.57 -2.85
CA PRO A 232 -14.45 7.29 -2.72
C PRO A 232 -15.19 6.96 -1.41
N HIS A 233 -15.74 8.00 -0.78
CA HIS A 233 -16.59 7.89 0.39
C HIS A 233 -18.06 8.13 0.03
N ARG A 234 -18.98 7.73 0.92
CA ARG A 234 -20.41 7.98 0.77
C ARG A 234 -20.99 8.63 2.02
N ALA A 235 -21.72 9.72 1.85
CA ALA A 235 -22.42 10.38 2.95
C ALA A 235 -23.54 9.47 3.49
N ILE A 236 -23.46 9.07 4.75
CA ILE A 236 -24.46 8.20 5.39
C ILE A 236 -25.68 8.96 5.92
N ARG A 237 -25.58 10.29 6.00
CA ARG A 237 -26.63 11.23 6.40
C ARG A 237 -26.42 12.57 5.70
N ASN A 238 -27.46 13.40 5.67
CA ASN A 238 -27.33 14.79 5.24
C ASN A 238 -26.29 15.49 6.12
N SER A 239 -25.41 16.27 5.52
CA SER A 239 -24.29 16.93 6.19
C SER A 239 -23.92 18.23 5.47
N SER A 240 -22.80 18.83 5.85
CA SER A 240 -22.16 19.91 5.10
C SER A 240 -20.64 19.78 5.08
N ILE A 241 -20.00 20.37 4.07
CA ILE A 241 -18.54 20.54 3.95
C ILE A 241 -18.29 21.99 3.54
N ALA A 242 -17.46 22.72 4.30
CA ALA A 242 -17.14 24.13 4.04
C ALA A 242 -18.38 25.02 3.81
N GLY A 243 -19.48 24.77 4.54
CA GLY A 243 -20.74 25.50 4.40
C GLY A 243 -21.67 25.01 3.29
N PHE A 244 -21.23 24.11 2.40
CA PHE A 244 -22.05 23.53 1.35
C PHE A 244 -22.84 22.32 1.85
N PHE A 245 -24.13 22.27 1.56
CA PHE A 245 -25.00 21.14 1.91
C PHE A 245 -24.64 19.90 1.09
N ILE A 246 -24.43 18.78 1.78
CA ILE A 246 -24.15 17.48 1.18
C ILE A 246 -25.31 16.53 1.51
N PRO A 247 -26.13 16.15 0.51
CA PRO A 247 -27.19 15.18 0.70
C PRO A 247 -26.66 13.81 1.16
N LYS A 248 -27.49 13.08 1.91
CA LYS A 248 -27.28 11.66 2.15
C LYS A 248 -27.12 10.93 0.82
N ASN A 249 -26.24 9.93 0.80
CA ASN A 249 -25.85 9.11 -0.33
C ASN A 249 -24.95 9.77 -1.38
N SER A 250 -24.59 11.05 -1.25
CA SER A 250 -23.59 11.67 -2.11
C SER A 250 -22.26 10.93 -2.03
N VAL A 251 -21.66 10.67 -3.19
CA VAL A 251 -20.29 10.15 -3.32
C VAL A 251 -19.33 11.33 -3.19
N ILE A 252 -18.32 11.18 -2.33
CA ILE A 252 -17.31 12.18 -2.04
C ILE A 252 -15.96 11.60 -2.44
N ILE A 253 -15.25 12.26 -3.35
CA ILE A 253 -13.94 11.84 -3.86
C ILE A 253 -12.90 12.85 -3.35
N PRO A 254 -12.08 12.50 -2.35
CA PRO A 254 -11.02 13.38 -1.86
C PRO A 254 -9.91 13.56 -2.92
N ASN A 255 -9.66 14.80 -3.33
CA ASN A 255 -8.57 15.10 -4.27
C ASN A 255 -7.25 15.34 -3.52
N LEU A 256 -6.54 14.27 -3.15
CA LEU A 256 -5.26 14.35 -2.46
C LEU A 256 -4.19 15.01 -3.33
N PHE A 257 -4.17 14.71 -4.63
CA PHE A 257 -3.25 15.35 -5.57
C PHE A 257 -3.43 16.86 -5.58
N GLY A 258 -4.67 17.35 -5.64
CA GLY A 258 -4.99 18.77 -5.55
C GLY A 258 -4.52 19.39 -4.25
N ALA A 259 -4.80 18.75 -3.10
CA ALA A 259 -4.36 19.23 -1.79
C ALA A 259 -2.82 19.29 -1.66
N HIS A 260 -2.11 18.35 -2.26
CA HIS A 260 -0.65 18.29 -2.25
C HIS A 260 0.02 19.22 -3.25
N HIS A 261 -0.72 19.75 -4.22
CA HIS A 261 -0.23 20.67 -5.24
C HIS A 261 -0.87 22.07 -5.15
N ASP A 262 -1.60 22.36 -4.07
CA ASP A 262 -2.22 23.67 -3.86
C ASP A 262 -1.12 24.75 -3.68
N PRO A 263 -1.02 25.74 -4.58
CA PRO A 263 -0.01 26.80 -4.48
C PRO A 263 -0.21 27.74 -3.29
N ALA A 264 -1.40 27.75 -2.68
CA ALA A 264 -1.65 28.51 -1.44
C ALA A 264 -1.02 27.82 -0.21
N VAL A 265 -0.72 26.52 -0.31
CA VAL A 265 -0.15 25.71 0.78
C VAL A 265 1.31 25.35 0.51
N TRP A 266 1.67 25.08 -0.75
CA TRP A 266 2.97 24.56 -1.15
C TRP A 266 3.68 25.54 -2.09
N SER A 267 4.88 25.99 -1.72
CA SER A 267 5.76 26.72 -2.63
C SER A 267 6.28 25.83 -3.75
N GLU A 268 6.19 26.30 -4.99
CA GLU A 268 6.57 25.55 -6.20
C GLU A 268 6.01 24.11 -6.17
N PRO A 269 4.67 23.93 -6.16
CA PRO A 269 4.02 22.67 -5.80
C PRO A 269 4.39 21.50 -6.70
N TYR A 270 4.78 21.76 -7.95
CA TYR A 270 5.16 20.74 -8.93
C TYR A 270 6.66 20.44 -8.95
N SER A 271 7.47 21.18 -8.18
CA SER A 271 8.91 20.94 -8.07
C SER A 271 9.20 19.95 -6.95
N PHE A 272 10.07 18.98 -7.24
CA PHE A 272 10.63 18.08 -6.22
C PHE A 272 11.66 18.84 -5.38
N LYS A 273 11.29 19.15 -4.13
CA LYS A 273 12.09 19.90 -3.16
C LYS A 273 11.95 19.32 -1.75
N PRO A 274 12.69 18.26 -1.40
CA PRO A 274 12.71 17.70 -0.05
C PRO A 274 13.02 18.73 1.03
N GLU A 275 13.82 19.75 0.72
CA GLU A 275 14.20 20.83 1.63
C GLU A 275 12.99 21.51 2.28
N ARG A 276 11.80 21.46 1.67
CA ARG A 276 10.58 22.01 2.28
C ARG A 276 10.23 21.37 3.62
N PHE A 277 10.60 20.11 3.83
CA PHE A 277 10.32 19.36 5.05
C PHE A 277 11.47 19.39 6.05
N LEU A 278 12.56 20.11 5.75
CA LEU A 278 13.62 20.40 6.70
C LEU A 278 13.27 21.62 7.56
N GLU A 279 14.01 21.80 8.66
CA GLU A 279 13.87 22.96 9.51
C GLU A 279 14.03 24.26 8.70
N GLY A 280 13.06 25.19 8.82
CA GLY A 280 13.04 26.43 8.05
C GLY A 280 12.54 26.30 6.59
N GLY A 281 12.24 25.10 6.10
CA GLY A 281 11.81 24.85 4.71
C GLY A 281 10.37 25.27 4.36
N GLY A 282 9.55 25.60 5.36
CA GLY A 282 8.19 26.13 5.19
C GLY A 282 7.11 25.10 4.81
N GLY A 283 7.47 23.84 4.56
CA GLY A 283 6.53 22.74 4.35
C GLY A 283 5.87 22.29 5.65
N SER A 284 4.56 22.07 5.60
CA SER A 284 3.79 21.62 6.76
C SER A 284 3.50 20.13 6.67
N THR A 285 4.02 19.33 7.61
CA THR A 285 3.64 17.91 7.74
C THR A 285 2.15 17.73 8.02
N ARG A 286 1.48 18.73 8.60
CA ARG A 286 0.02 18.71 8.80
C ARG A 286 -0.78 18.85 7.50
N ALA A 287 -0.20 19.48 6.48
CA ALA A 287 -0.82 19.60 5.16
C ALA A 287 -0.55 18.35 4.29
N LEU A 288 0.43 17.54 4.67
CA LEU A 288 0.76 16.30 4.00
C LEU A 288 -0.20 15.18 4.46
N VAL A 289 -1.11 14.78 3.59
CA VAL A 289 -2.14 13.74 3.84
C VAL A 289 -2.12 12.57 2.84
N PRO A 290 -0.97 11.90 2.61
CA PRO A 290 -0.83 10.84 1.61
C PRO A 290 -1.60 9.57 1.96
N PHE A 291 -1.91 9.39 3.25
CA PHE A 291 -2.67 8.26 3.77
C PHE A 291 -4.15 8.60 4.03
N GLY A 292 -4.61 9.77 3.60
CA GLY A 292 -5.95 10.28 3.90
C GLY A 292 -6.09 10.76 5.35
N GLY A 293 -7.27 10.57 5.95
CA GLY A 293 -7.54 11.03 7.31
C GLY A 293 -8.89 10.56 7.87
N GLY A 294 -9.10 10.82 9.16
CA GLY A 294 -10.34 10.48 9.87
C GLY A 294 -10.51 8.98 10.13
N ALA A 295 -11.76 8.52 10.26
CA ALA A 295 -12.08 7.13 10.62
C ALA A 295 -11.68 6.06 9.58
N ARG A 296 -11.20 6.49 8.41
CA ARG A 296 -10.75 5.65 7.30
C ARG A 296 -9.31 5.98 6.88
N LEU A 297 -8.53 6.55 7.80
CA LEU A 297 -7.08 6.68 7.67
C LEU A 297 -6.49 5.32 7.29
N CYS A 298 -5.51 5.32 6.38
CA CYS A 298 -4.89 4.08 5.89
C CYS A 298 -4.43 3.21 7.06
N LEU A 299 -4.95 1.98 7.13
CA LEU A 299 -4.52 1.00 8.14
C LEU A 299 -3.01 0.71 8.05
N GLY A 300 -2.48 0.80 6.83
CA GLY A 300 -1.07 0.58 6.54
C GLY A 300 -0.16 1.76 6.82
N GLU A 301 -0.60 2.94 7.28
CA GLU A 301 0.29 4.11 7.44
C GLU A 301 1.56 3.84 8.26
N SER A 302 1.48 2.94 9.24
CA SER A 302 2.62 2.57 10.10
C SER A 302 3.58 1.54 9.50
N VAL A 303 3.32 1.07 8.27
CA VAL A 303 4.05 -0.03 7.60
C VAL A 303 5.09 0.46 6.58
N PRO A 304 4.79 1.40 5.66
CA PRO A 304 5.77 2.06 4.78
C PRO A 304 6.72 2.97 5.57
#